data_AF-A0A7S2HCK7-F1
#
_entry.id   AF-A0A7S2HCK7-F1
#
_cell.length_a   1.000
_cell.length_b   1.000
_cell.length_c   1.000
_cell.angle_alpha   90.00
_cell.angle_beta   90.00
_cell.angle_gamma   90.00
#
_symmetry.space_group_name_H-M   'P 1'
#
loop_
_entity.id
_entity.type
_entity.pdbx_description
1 polymer ?
#
loop_
_entity_poly.entity_id
_entity_poly.type
_entity_poly.pdbx_seq_one_letter_code
_entity_poly.pdbx_strand_id
1 'polypeptide(L)'
;STKSGLRVINGLSSIQGPNYALTKTAQQWRAMVSYFGGEGEGVRHIVSANHGPPTRSESMVGHKTVATALEGMQNFEPNVAFDVACSKTLLAALMLYDVNFDKSSANPESAEKAVQHPMCLFNDNSAHGGAWRCPYLMESIGAASYISGRVKMSSGNKCPEGSLGPKPDEG
;
A
#
# COMPACT_ATOMS: atom_id res chain seq x y z
N SER A 1 19.35 20.69 8.49
CA SER A 1 18.40 21.68 9.06
C SER A 1 16.99 21.19 8.79
N THR A 2 16.42 20.43 9.73
CA THR A 2 15.13 19.74 9.59
C THR A 2 13.99 20.69 9.94
N LYS A 3 13.50 21.44 8.95
CA LYS A 3 12.13 21.96 9.08
C LYS A 3 11.20 20.76 9.03
N SER A 4 10.63 20.43 10.18
CA SER A 4 9.52 19.49 10.33
C SER A 4 8.29 20.05 9.59
N GLY A 5 8.30 19.97 8.26
CA GLY A 5 7.15 20.28 7.42
C GLY A 5 6.14 19.16 7.53
N LEU A 6 4.86 19.52 7.55
CA LEU A 6 3.75 18.57 7.41
C LEU A 6 3.95 17.77 6.12
N ARG A 7 4.03 16.43 6.22
CA ARG A 7 4.10 15.54 5.07
C ARG A 7 2.70 15.15 4.65
N VAL A 8 2.30 15.57 3.46
CA VAL A 8 0.99 15.27 2.88
C VAL A 8 1.20 14.35 1.68
N ILE A 9 0.42 13.28 1.61
CA ILE A 9 0.39 12.35 0.49
C ILE A 9 -0.97 12.48 -0.19
N ASN A 10 -0.97 12.75 -1.49
CA ASN A 10 -2.18 12.66 -2.29
C ASN A 10 -2.37 11.19 -2.72
N GLY A 11 -3.35 10.52 -2.11
CA GLY A 11 -3.71 9.13 -2.43
C GLY A 11 -4.74 8.99 -3.56
N LEU A 12 -5.24 10.10 -4.12
CA LEU A 12 -6.22 10.08 -5.20
C LEU A 12 -5.53 10.01 -6.56
N SER A 13 -6.11 9.23 -7.47
CA SER A 13 -5.60 9.06 -8.83
C SER A 13 -6.72 9.22 -9.84
N SER A 14 -6.50 10.10 -10.82
CA SER A 14 -7.41 10.33 -11.95
C SER A 14 -7.71 9.03 -12.72
N ILE A 15 -6.73 8.12 -12.85
CA ILE A 15 -6.85 6.81 -13.50
C ILE A 15 -7.86 5.88 -12.80
N GLN A 16 -8.03 5.99 -11.48
CA GLN A 16 -8.92 5.10 -10.72
C GLN A 16 -10.39 5.51 -10.83
N GLY A 17 -10.65 6.77 -11.17
CA GLY A 17 -11.99 7.32 -11.31
C GLY A 17 -12.71 7.59 -9.97
N PRO A 18 -13.80 8.37 -10.01
CA PRO A 18 -14.50 8.84 -8.81
C PRO A 18 -15.16 7.71 -8.01
N ASN A 19 -15.69 6.69 -8.68
CA ASN A 19 -16.36 5.56 -8.00
C ASN A 19 -15.39 4.74 -7.15
N TYR A 20 -14.18 4.49 -7.67
CA TYR A 20 -13.15 3.79 -6.91
C TYR A 20 -12.67 4.61 -5.72
N ALA A 21 -12.42 5.91 -5.94
CA ALA A 21 -12.04 6.83 -4.87
C ALA A 21 -13.09 6.87 -3.75
N LEU A 22 -14.37 7.02 -4.10
CA LEU A 22 -15.47 6.99 -3.13
C LEU A 22 -15.51 5.65 -2.36
N THR A 23 -15.40 4.53 -3.08
CA THR A 23 -15.45 3.19 -2.47
C THR A 23 -14.30 2.98 -1.47
N LYS A 24 -13.07 3.37 -1.83
CA LYS A 24 -11.92 3.23 -0.94
C LYS A 24 -11.99 4.17 0.26
N THR A 25 -12.43 5.42 0.06
CA THR A 25 -12.67 6.35 1.17
C THR A 25 -13.75 5.83 2.13
N ALA A 26 -14.85 5.30 1.60
CA ALA A 26 -15.91 4.71 2.41
C ALA A 26 -15.41 3.48 3.19
N GLN A 27 -14.58 2.63 2.56
CA GLN A 27 -13.95 1.49 3.23
C GLN A 27 -13.01 1.92 4.36
N GLN A 28 -12.19 2.96 4.15
CA GLN A 28 -11.35 3.54 5.20
C GLN A 28 -12.18 4.12 6.34
N TRP A 29 -13.24 4.86 6.03
CA TRP A 29 -14.10 5.43 7.05
C TRP A 29 -14.76 4.36 7.92
N ARG A 30 -15.27 3.27 7.32
CA ARG A 30 -15.82 2.14 8.08
C ARG A 30 -14.77 1.49 8.99
N ALA A 31 -13.53 1.32 8.51
CA ALA A 31 -12.44 0.80 9.32
C ALA A 31 -12.15 1.70 10.53
N MET A 32 -12.11 3.03 10.34
CA MET A 32 -11.95 3.99 11.44
C MET A 32 -13.11 3.90 12.44
N VAL A 33 -14.36 3.89 11.97
CA VAL A 33 -15.54 3.80 12.83
C VAL A 33 -15.52 2.50 13.66
N SER A 34 -15.21 1.36 13.05
CA SER A 34 -15.10 0.08 13.76
C SER A 34 -13.97 0.05 14.81
N TYR A 35 -12.84 0.70 14.53
CA TYR A 35 -11.71 0.76 15.46
C TYR A 35 -11.98 1.71 16.64
N PHE A 36 -12.51 2.90 16.37
CA PHE A 36 -12.73 3.93 17.40
C PHE A 36 -14.08 3.81 18.12
N GLY A 37 -15.01 2.98 17.63
CA GLY A 37 -16.33 2.76 18.24
C GLY A 37 -17.41 3.76 17.78
N GLY A 38 -17.09 4.66 16.83
CA GLY A 38 -17.97 5.76 16.42
C GLY A 38 -18.04 6.89 17.46
N GLU A 39 -19.04 7.78 17.34
CA GLU A 39 -19.31 8.78 18.39
C GLU A 39 -20.05 8.11 19.57
N GLY A 40 -19.44 8.04 20.77
CA GLY A 40 -20.06 7.51 22.00
C GLY A 40 -19.37 6.27 22.61
N GLU A 41 -20.09 5.50 23.44
CA GLU A 41 -19.63 4.22 24.07
C GLU A 41 -19.81 3.00 23.12
N GLY A 42 -19.59 3.19 21.82
CA GLY A 42 -19.73 2.09 20.86
C GLY A 42 -18.65 1.03 21.03
N VAL A 43 -18.98 -0.21 20.65
CA VAL A 43 -18.05 -1.35 20.72
C VAL A 43 -16.89 -1.12 19.74
N ARG A 44 -15.66 -1.21 20.26
CA ARG A 44 -14.45 -1.15 19.45
C ARG A 44 -14.06 -2.55 19.00
N HIS A 45 -13.56 -2.67 17.78
CA HIS A 45 -13.15 -3.93 17.19
C HIS A 45 -11.68 -3.91 16.79
N ILE A 46 -11.06 -5.09 16.75
CA ILE A 46 -9.78 -5.27 16.07
C ILE A 46 -9.98 -5.02 14.58
N VAL A 47 -9.16 -4.15 13.99
CA VAL A 47 -9.28 -3.77 12.57
C VAL A 47 -7.94 -3.90 11.86
N SER A 48 -7.79 -4.96 11.06
CA SER A 48 -6.67 -5.13 10.13
C SER A 48 -6.95 -4.37 8.82
N ALA A 49 -6.32 -3.22 8.63
CA ALA A 49 -6.52 -2.35 7.46
C ALA A 49 -5.20 -1.92 6.79
N ASN A 50 -4.23 -2.84 6.74
CA ASN A 50 -2.89 -2.58 6.23
C ASN A 50 -2.90 -2.12 4.76
N HIS A 51 -2.20 -1.02 4.48
CA HIS A 51 -2.01 -0.56 3.11
C HIS A 51 -0.96 -1.43 2.40
N GLY A 52 -1.36 -2.10 1.33
CA GLY A 52 -0.48 -2.98 0.55
C GLY A 52 0.36 -2.25 -0.50
N PRO A 53 1.31 -2.96 -1.11
CA PRO A 53 2.18 -2.39 -2.13
C PRO A 53 1.44 -2.26 -3.47
N PRO A 54 1.95 -1.43 -4.40
CA PRO A 54 1.58 -1.53 -5.81
C PRO A 54 1.76 -2.99 -6.26
N THR A 55 0.69 -3.60 -6.79
CA THR A 55 0.68 -5.04 -7.08
C THR A 55 0.29 -5.27 -8.54
N ARG A 56 0.96 -6.19 -9.22
CA ARG A 56 0.62 -6.65 -10.58
C ARG A 56 -0.61 -7.55 -10.61
N SER A 57 -1.71 -7.11 -9.99
CA SER A 57 -2.98 -7.84 -10.03
C SER A 57 -3.59 -7.81 -11.44
N GLU A 58 -4.47 -8.77 -11.73
CA GLU A 58 -5.18 -8.85 -13.00
C GLU A 58 -5.87 -7.52 -13.37
N SER A 59 -6.51 -6.87 -12.40
CA SER A 59 -7.14 -5.55 -12.58
C SER A 59 -6.16 -4.43 -12.94
N MET A 60 -4.89 -4.57 -12.56
CA MET A 60 -3.85 -3.60 -12.89
C MET A 60 -3.18 -3.92 -14.23
N VAL A 61 -2.80 -5.18 -14.44
CA VAL A 61 -2.07 -5.60 -15.64
C VAL A 61 -2.96 -5.77 -16.87
N GLY A 62 -4.27 -5.92 -16.69
CA GLY A 62 -5.25 -5.92 -17.78
C GLY A 62 -5.24 -4.61 -18.58
N HIS A 63 -4.83 -3.50 -17.96
CA HIS A 63 -4.64 -2.22 -18.64
C HIS A 63 -3.16 -2.04 -19.05
N LYS A 64 -2.83 -2.29 -20.32
CA LYS A 64 -1.44 -2.33 -20.84
C LYS A 64 -0.58 -1.11 -20.47
N THR A 65 -1.17 0.09 -20.48
CA THR A 65 -0.48 1.32 -20.06
C THR A 65 -0.02 1.23 -18.61
N VAL A 66 -0.87 0.72 -17.73
CA VAL A 66 -0.57 0.60 -16.30
C VAL A 66 0.41 -0.54 -16.04
N ALA A 67 0.25 -1.68 -16.73
CA ALA A 67 1.23 -2.77 -16.69
C ALA A 67 2.64 -2.27 -17.05
N THR A 68 2.74 -1.49 -18.13
CA THR A 68 4.03 -0.92 -18.58
C THR A 68 4.58 0.09 -17.57
N ALA A 69 3.73 0.94 -17.00
CA ALA A 69 4.15 1.90 -15.99
C ALA A 69 4.64 1.22 -14.70
N LEU A 70 4.03 0.11 -14.27
CA LEU A 70 4.49 -0.68 -13.13
C LEU A 70 5.92 -1.21 -13.36
N GLU A 71 6.27 -1.59 -14.59
CA GLU A 71 7.63 -2.04 -14.93
C GLU A 71 8.68 -0.91 -14.90
N GLY A 72 8.28 0.33 -15.19
CA GLY A 72 9.19 1.47 -15.11
C GLY A 72 9.22 2.17 -13.76
N MET A 73 8.21 1.95 -12.92
CA MET A 73 8.08 2.57 -11.59
C MET A 73 9.32 2.37 -10.71
N GLN A 74 9.94 1.20 -10.80
CA GLN A 74 11.16 0.84 -10.06
C GLN A 74 12.40 1.69 -10.38
N ASN A 75 12.36 2.51 -11.44
CA ASN A 75 13.43 3.47 -11.73
C ASN A 75 13.32 4.74 -10.88
N PHE A 76 12.24 4.89 -10.11
CA PHE A 76 12.03 5.97 -9.16
C PHE A 76 12.17 5.41 -7.75
N GLU A 77 13.39 5.39 -7.21
CA GLU A 77 13.63 4.90 -5.87
C GLU A 77 12.78 5.65 -4.82
N PRO A 78 12.25 4.96 -3.79
CA PRO A 78 12.42 3.53 -3.48
C PRO A 78 11.24 2.66 -3.98
N ASN A 79 10.55 3.05 -5.05
CA ASN A 79 9.32 2.37 -5.48
C ASN A 79 9.57 0.96 -6.00
N VAL A 80 8.71 0.01 -5.61
CA VAL A 80 8.72 -1.37 -6.10
C VAL A 80 7.28 -1.85 -6.28
N ALA A 81 7.01 -2.44 -7.44
CA ALA A 81 5.76 -3.15 -7.70
C ALA A 81 5.94 -4.64 -7.40
N PHE A 82 5.02 -5.20 -6.62
CA PHE A 82 5.04 -6.56 -6.12
C PHE A 82 4.20 -7.47 -7.01
N ASP A 83 4.53 -8.75 -7.01
CA ASP A 83 3.68 -9.77 -7.62
C ASP A 83 2.57 -10.20 -6.68
N VAL A 84 1.49 -10.71 -7.27
CA VAL A 84 0.27 -11.10 -6.55
C VAL A 84 0.57 -12.10 -5.44
N ALA A 85 1.44 -13.09 -5.69
CA ALA A 85 1.80 -14.09 -4.69
C ALA A 85 2.48 -13.45 -3.47
N CYS A 86 3.47 -12.58 -3.71
CA CYS A 86 4.18 -11.87 -2.65
C CYS A 86 3.22 -10.96 -1.85
N SER A 87 2.44 -10.12 -2.54
CA SER A 87 1.47 -9.23 -1.88
C SER A 87 0.41 -9.99 -1.07
N LYS A 88 -0.09 -11.12 -1.58
CA LYS A 88 -1.05 -11.97 -0.85
C LYS A 88 -0.44 -12.55 0.41
N THR A 89 0.75 -13.15 0.32
CA THR A 89 1.44 -13.73 1.48
C THR A 89 1.74 -12.67 2.52
N LEU A 90 2.26 -11.51 2.10
CA LEU A 90 2.58 -10.40 2.99
C LEU A 90 1.33 -9.86 3.71
N LEU A 91 0.27 -9.55 2.97
CA LEU A 91 -0.95 -9.00 3.56
C LEU A 91 -1.69 -10.02 4.43
N ALA A 92 -1.64 -11.31 4.07
CA ALA A 92 -2.18 -12.38 4.91
C ALA A 92 -1.40 -12.52 6.22
N ALA A 93 -0.06 -12.49 6.17
CA ALA A 93 0.77 -12.53 7.36
C ALA A 93 0.52 -11.33 8.29
N LEU A 94 0.40 -10.12 7.72
CA LEU A 94 0.05 -8.92 8.49
C LEU A 94 -1.34 -9.00 9.11
N MET A 95 -2.33 -9.53 8.38
CA MET A 95 -3.67 -9.75 8.93
C MET A 95 -3.66 -10.76 10.09
N LEU A 96 -2.93 -11.87 9.94
CA LEU A 96 -2.77 -12.84 11.02
C LEU A 96 -2.07 -12.23 12.23
N TYR A 97 -1.04 -11.40 12.01
CA TYR A 97 -0.39 -10.66 13.08
C TYR A 97 -1.38 -9.73 13.81
N ASP A 98 -2.16 -8.96 13.06
CA ASP A 98 -3.12 -8.01 13.61
C ASP A 98 -4.22 -8.66 14.45
N VAL A 99 -4.67 -9.86 14.06
CA VAL A 99 -5.75 -10.58 14.74
C VAL A 99 -5.26 -11.36 15.97
N ASN A 100 -4.02 -11.85 15.96
CA ASN A 100 -3.53 -12.77 17.00
C ASN A 100 -2.63 -12.12 18.05
N PHE A 101 -2.13 -10.90 17.82
CA PHE A 101 -1.20 -10.25 18.75
C PHE A 101 -1.79 -9.00 19.36
N ASP A 102 -1.98 -9.02 20.68
CA ASP A 102 -2.56 -7.90 21.47
C ASP A 102 -1.78 -6.60 21.34
N LYS A 103 -0.49 -6.69 21.03
CA LYS A 103 0.39 -5.54 20.82
C LYS A 103 0.25 -4.88 19.45
N SER A 104 -0.55 -5.43 18.53
CA SER A 104 -0.78 -4.80 17.24
C SER A 104 -1.51 -3.46 17.40
N SER A 105 -1.18 -2.49 16.55
CA SER A 105 -1.93 -1.23 16.42
C SER A 105 -3.34 -1.45 15.86
N ALA A 106 -3.64 -2.64 15.33
CA ALA A 106 -4.98 -3.05 14.94
C ALA A 106 -5.89 -3.32 16.16
N ASN A 107 -5.32 -3.54 17.35
CA ASN A 107 -6.08 -3.76 18.58
C ASN A 107 -6.34 -2.43 19.32
N PRO A 108 -7.60 -1.97 19.43
CA PRO A 108 -7.94 -0.71 20.13
C PRO A 108 -7.69 -0.74 21.64
N GLU A 109 -7.45 -1.91 22.23
CA GLU A 109 -7.10 -2.11 23.65
C GLU A 109 -5.59 -2.18 23.89
N SER A 110 -4.77 -2.13 22.83
CA SER A 110 -3.31 -2.15 22.94
C SER A 110 -2.79 -0.93 23.69
N ALA A 111 -2.27 -1.13 24.91
CA ALA A 111 -1.70 -0.09 25.74
C ALA A 111 -0.37 0.48 25.19
N GLU A 112 0.36 -0.30 24.38
CA GLU A 112 1.68 0.08 23.84
C GLU A 112 1.58 0.84 22.51
N LYS A 113 0.54 0.58 21.70
CA LYS A 113 0.40 1.11 20.33
C LYS A 113 -0.99 1.71 20.05
N ALA A 114 -1.56 2.41 21.02
CA ALA A 114 -2.83 3.10 20.81
C ALA A 114 -2.72 4.13 19.67
N VAL A 115 -3.48 3.89 18.60
CA VAL A 115 -3.59 4.78 17.43
C VAL A 115 -4.16 6.13 17.86
N GLN A 116 -3.34 7.19 17.83
CA GLN A 116 -3.77 8.54 18.25
C GLN A 116 -4.53 9.32 17.16
N HIS A 117 -4.21 9.06 15.90
CA HIS A 117 -4.84 9.72 14.76
C HIS A 117 -5.47 8.66 13.84
N PRO A 118 -6.70 8.84 13.33
CA PRO A 118 -7.39 7.79 12.56
C PRO A 118 -6.61 7.27 11.35
N MET A 119 -5.83 8.12 10.69
CA MET A 119 -4.97 7.71 9.57
C MET A 119 -3.80 6.79 9.97
N CYS A 120 -3.37 6.78 11.23
CA CYS A 120 -2.30 5.89 11.69
C CYS A 120 -2.73 4.41 11.62
N LEU A 121 -4.03 4.12 11.67
CA LEU A 121 -4.59 2.77 11.45
C LEU A 121 -4.15 2.14 10.12
N PHE A 122 -3.93 2.95 9.08
CA PHE A 122 -3.51 2.48 7.76
C PHE A 122 -2.00 2.55 7.54
N ASN A 123 -1.27 3.21 8.45
CA ASN A 123 0.13 3.57 8.28
C ASN A 123 1.09 2.60 8.98
N ASP A 124 0.80 2.22 10.22
CA ASP A 124 1.79 1.61 11.13
C ASP A 124 2.36 0.27 10.62
N ASN A 125 1.50 -0.58 10.04
CA ASN A 125 1.87 -1.87 9.45
C ASN A 125 1.80 -1.83 7.91
N SER A 126 1.87 -0.65 7.30
CA SER A 126 1.78 -0.50 5.85
C SER A 126 2.98 -1.09 5.12
N ALA A 127 2.70 -1.79 4.02
CA ALA A 127 3.68 -2.27 3.07
C ALA A 127 3.55 -1.49 1.76
N HIS A 128 3.72 -0.17 1.79
CA HIS A 128 3.40 0.74 0.67
C HIS A 128 4.36 0.68 -0.54
N GLY A 129 5.27 -0.31 -0.60
CA GLY A 129 6.18 -0.53 -1.73
C GLY A 129 7.08 0.67 -2.08
N GLY A 130 7.41 1.53 -1.10
CA GLY A 130 8.23 2.73 -1.31
C GLY A 130 7.46 4.00 -1.69
N ALA A 131 6.20 3.90 -2.13
CA ALA A 131 5.39 5.02 -2.62
C ALA A 131 5.37 6.25 -1.70
N TRP A 132 5.18 6.06 -0.39
CA TRP A 132 5.11 7.16 0.58
C TRP A 132 6.47 7.78 0.94
N ARG A 133 7.56 7.12 0.57
CA ARG A 133 8.93 7.59 0.75
C ARG A 133 9.52 8.19 -0.53
N CYS A 134 8.83 8.03 -1.65
CA CYS A 134 9.23 8.62 -2.92
C CYS A 134 9.07 10.16 -2.85
N PRO A 135 10.07 10.95 -3.27
CA PRO A 135 9.98 12.41 -3.26
C PRO A 135 9.03 12.96 -4.34
N TYR A 136 8.55 12.12 -5.25
CA TYR A 136 7.69 12.49 -6.36
C TYR A 136 6.26 11.98 -6.14
N LEU A 137 5.28 12.74 -6.65
CA LEU A 137 3.90 12.28 -6.68
C LEU A 137 3.75 11.12 -7.68
N MET A 138 2.93 10.12 -7.36
CA MET A 138 2.68 8.98 -8.23
C MET A 138 2.20 9.41 -9.63
N GLU A 139 1.36 10.45 -9.68
CA GLU A 139 0.89 11.03 -10.94
C GLU A 139 2.02 11.69 -11.75
N SER A 140 2.95 12.37 -11.07
CA SER A 140 4.09 13.05 -11.74
C SER A 140 5.08 12.08 -12.38
N ILE A 141 5.26 10.89 -11.81
CA ILE A 141 6.16 9.88 -12.36
C ILE A 141 5.47 8.98 -13.39
N GLY A 142 4.15 9.08 -13.58
CA GLY A 142 3.38 8.14 -14.39
C GLY A 142 3.84 8.05 -15.84
N ALA A 143 3.96 9.19 -16.53
CA ALA A 143 4.40 9.24 -17.92
C ALA A 143 5.85 8.75 -18.09
N ALA A 144 6.74 9.17 -17.20
CA ALA A 144 8.14 8.77 -17.23
C ALA A 144 8.31 7.27 -16.89
N SER A 145 7.52 6.74 -15.95
CA SER A 145 7.44 5.31 -15.64
C SER A 145 6.95 4.51 -16.85
N TYR A 146 5.95 5.01 -17.57
CA TYR A 146 5.50 4.37 -18.81
C TYR A 146 6.60 4.31 -19.86
N ILE A 147 7.25 5.43 -20.17
CA ILE A 147 8.33 5.49 -21.18
C ILE A 147 9.49 4.57 -20.78
N SER A 148 9.92 4.64 -19.52
CA SER A 148 11.01 3.82 -19.02
C SER A 148 10.66 2.33 -18.99
N GLY A 149 9.41 2.00 -18.65
CA GLY A 149 8.87 0.65 -18.72
C GLY A 149 8.87 0.08 -20.15
N ARG A 150 8.53 0.89 -21.17
CA ARG A 150 8.62 0.47 -22.58
C ARG A 150 10.03 0.02 -22.95
N VAL A 151 11.05 0.79 -22.55
CA VAL A 151 12.47 0.49 -22.81
C VAL A 151 12.91 -0.78 -22.07
N LYS A 152 12.49 -0.95 -20.81
CA LYS A 152 12.76 -2.16 -20.02
C LYS A 152 12.14 -3.41 -20.63
N MET A 153 10.87 -3.33 -21.02
CA MET A 153 10.18 -4.45 -21.65
C MET A 153 10.79 -4.82 -23.01
N SER A 154 11.23 -3.85 -23.81
CA SER A 154 11.88 -4.13 -25.11
C SER A 154 13.27 -4.74 -24.98
N SER A 155 13.97 -4.49 -23.87
CA SER A 155 15.29 -5.07 -23.56
C SER A 155 15.21 -6.41 -22.82
N GLY A 156 14.00 -6.92 -22.54
CA GLY A 156 13.79 -8.12 -21.74
C GLY A 156 14.03 -7.95 -20.24
N ASN A 157 14.43 -6.75 -19.79
CA ASN A 157 14.76 -6.44 -18.40
C ASN A 157 13.52 -6.00 -17.61
N LYS A 158 12.55 -6.91 -17.47
CA LYS A 158 11.37 -6.72 -16.63
C LYS A 158 11.75 -6.76 -15.16
N CYS A 159 10.92 -6.16 -14.31
CA CYS A 159 11.03 -6.36 -12.87
C CYS A 159 11.02 -7.86 -12.55
N PRO A 160 11.98 -8.35 -11.74
CA PRO A 160 12.05 -9.77 -11.43
C PRO A 160 10.76 -10.28 -10.79
N GLU A 161 10.37 -11.50 -11.19
CA GLU A 161 9.29 -12.21 -10.51
C GLU A 161 9.59 -12.36 -9.02
N GLY A 162 8.58 -12.15 -8.19
CA GLY A 162 8.62 -12.40 -6.77
C GLY A 162 9.36 -11.36 -5.95
N SER A 163 9.34 -10.08 -6.34
CA SER A 163 10.07 -8.96 -5.73
C SER A 163 9.44 -8.43 -4.40
N LEU A 164 9.40 -9.14 -3.25
CA LEU A 164 10.43 -10.03 -2.67
C LEU A 164 9.89 -11.02 -1.62
N GLY A 165 10.27 -12.29 -1.78
CA GLY A 165 10.48 -13.31 -0.75
C GLY A 165 11.39 -14.41 -1.33
N PRO A 166 12.33 -15.02 -0.58
CA PRO A 166 13.16 -16.10 -1.11
C PRO A 166 12.26 -17.25 -1.59
N LYS A 167 12.69 -17.99 -2.60
CA LYS A 167 12.12 -19.32 -2.84
C LYS A 167 12.34 -20.12 -1.54
N PRO A 168 11.32 -20.72 -0.92
CA PRO A 168 11.59 -21.99 -0.25
C PRO A 168 12.09 -22.87 -1.39
N ASP A 169 13.40 -23.03 -1.57
CA ASP A 169 14.16 -24.25 -1.25
C ASP A 169 15.68 -23.98 -1.42
N GLU A 170 16.21 -22.87 -0.91
CA GLU A 170 17.65 -22.66 -0.72
C GLU A 170 17.95 -22.53 0.79
N GLY A 171 17.92 -23.67 1.47
CA GLY A 171 18.16 -23.85 2.91
C GLY A 171 17.66 -25.20 3.40
#